data_AF-A0A950ITK5-F1
#
_entry.id   AF-A0A950ITK5-F1
#
_cell.length_a   1.000
_cell.length_b   1.000
_cell.length_c   1.000
_cell.angle_alpha   90.00
_cell.angle_beta   90.00
_cell.angle_gamma   90.00
#
_symmetry.space_group_name_H-M   'P 1'
#
loop_
_entity.id
_entity.type
_entity.pdbx_description
1 polymer ?
#
loop_
_entity_poly.entity_id
_entity_poly.type
_entity_poly.pdbx_seq_one_letter_code
_entity_poly.pdbx_strand_id
1 'polypeptide(L)'
;RSPVSGLLREVRYQKGEFLNALKPISAERNEQNLAVIQADEGYVVSFKQIAGLLARRIVFSPASGSRLERGQRIGMIKFGSRVDVLLPGNAQLQVKHGDHVKGGSTILANIPRTELAPADDVVLAELLV
;
A
#
# COMPACT_ATOMS: atom_id res chain seq x y z
N ARG A 1 -2.84 8.67 0.83
CA ARG A 1 -1.81 9.44 1.56
C ARG A 1 -0.68 8.49 1.90
N SER A 2 0.57 8.96 2.00
CA SER A 2 1.68 8.07 2.37
C SER A 2 1.47 7.54 3.79
N PRO A 3 1.54 6.22 4.03
CA PRO A 3 1.37 5.65 5.37
C PRO A 3 2.56 5.95 6.28
N VAL A 4 3.76 6.09 5.72
CA VAL A 4 5.04 6.27 6.43
C VAL A 4 5.92 7.29 5.69
N SER A 5 6.95 7.79 6.38
CA SER A 5 8.02 8.57 5.76
C SER A 5 9.08 7.62 5.20
N GLY A 6 9.65 7.94 4.04
CA GLY A 6 10.69 7.11 3.45
C GLY A 6 10.91 7.30 1.96
N LEU A 7 11.67 6.38 1.37
CA LEU A 7 11.98 6.36 -0.06
C LEU A 7 11.02 5.44 -0.81
N LEU A 8 10.31 5.97 -1.80
CA LEU A 8 9.48 5.19 -2.70
C LEU A 8 10.37 4.38 -3.66
N ARG A 9 10.53 3.09 -3.39
CA ARG A 9 11.43 2.19 -4.14
C ARG A 9 10.82 1.73 -5.45
N GLU A 10 9.55 1.38 -5.44
CA GLU A 10 8.88 0.84 -6.62
C GLU A 10 7.49 1.44 -6.75
N VAL A 11 7.10 1.68 -8.00
CA VAL A 11 5.73 1.97 -8.40
C VAL A 11 5.41 1.08 -9.59
N ARG A 12 4.41 0.20 -9.44
CA ARG A 12 3.98 -0.72 -10.49
C ARG A 12 2.50 -0.53 -10.77
N TYR A 13 2.21 -0.05 -11.97
CA TYR A 13 0.86 0.09 -12.46
C TYR A 13 0.44 -1.15 -13.25
N GLN A 14 -0.79 -1.60 -13.02
CA GLN A 14 -1.43 -2.66 -13.77
C GLN A 14 -2.81 -2.17 -14.23
N LYS A 15 -3.11 -2.36 -15.52
CA LYS A 15 -4.46 -2.18 -16.07
C LYS A 15 -5.33 -3.37 -15.69
N GLY A 16 -6.64 -3.19 -15.50
CA GLY A 16 -7.50 -4.32 -15.15
C GLY A 16 -8.97 -4.21 -15.55
N GLU A 17 -9.77 -5.12 -14.98
CA GLU A 17 -11.11 -5.52 -15.46
C GLU A 17 -12.29 -4.77 -14.81
N PHE A 18 -12.02 -3.87 -13.84
CA PHE A 18 -13.04 -3.09 -13.13
C PHE A 18 -14.14 -3.94 -12.45
N LEU A 19 -13.77 -5.05 -11.82
CA LEU A 19 -14.64 -5.85 -10.99
C LEU A 19 -15.06 -5.07 -9.72
N ASN A 20 -16.07 -5.55 -9.00
CA ASN A 20 -16.42 -4.99 -7.70
C ASN A 20 -15.24 -5.15 -6.72
N ALA A 21 -14.76 -4.04 -6.15
CA ALA A 21 -13.58 -3.99 -5.27
C ALA A 21 -13.75 -4.75 -3.94
N LEU A 22 -14.98 -5.16 -3.60
CA LEU A 22 -15.25 -6.02 -2.44
C LEU A 22 -14.96 -7.51 -2.74
N LYS A 23 -14.88 -7.93 -4.00
CA LYS A 23 -14.58 -9.32 -4.35
C LYS A 23 -13.07 -9.58 -4.21
N PRO A 24 -12.62 -10.70 -3.61
CA PRO A 24 -11.19 -11.01 -3.46
C PRO A 24 -10.40 -10.93 -4.77
N ILE A 25 -10.95 -11.50 -5.85
CA ILE A 25 -10.36 -11.51 -7.20
C ILE A 25 -10.04 -10.11 -7.77
N SER A 26 -10.68 -9.07 -7.24
CA SER A 26 -10.42 -7.69 -7.65
C SER A 26 -8.98 -7.24 -7.36
N ALA A 27 -8.35 -7.76 -6.30
CA ALA A 27 -6.98 -7.41 -5.95
C ALA A 27 -5.93 -7.91 -6.96
N GLU A 28 -6.29 -8.93 -7.73
CA GLU A 28 -5.44 -9.52 -8.77
C GLU A 28 -5.76 -8.94 -10.15
N ARG A 29 -7.05 -8.77 -10.46
CA ARG A 29 -7.52 -8.48 -11.82
C ARG A 29 -7.90 -7.03 -12.10
N ASN A 30 -8.14 -6.22 -11.08
CA ASN A 30 -8.54 -4.83 -11.33
C ASN A 30 -7.34 -3.94 -11.64
N GLU A 31 -7.65 -2.76 -12.20
CA GLU A 31 -6.66 -1.71 -12.32
C GLU A 31 -6.10 -1.39 -10.93
N GLN A 32 -4.78 -1.47 -10.79
CA GLN A 32 -4.11 -1.26 -9.52
C GLN A 32 -2.79 -0.53 -9.68
N ASN A 33 -2.41 0.18 -8.62
CA ASN A 33 -1.10 0.79 -8.47
C ASN A 33 -0.48 0.28 -7.18
N LEU A 34 0.58 -0.51 -7.28
CA LEU A 34 1.42 -0.94 -6.18
C LEU A 34 2.50 0.10 -5.95
N ALA A 35 2.69 0.51 -4.70
CA ALA A 35 3.79 1.35 -4.27
C ALA A 35 4.53 0.69 -3.11
N VAL A 36 5.85 0.61 -3.20
CA VAL A 36 6.73 0.02 -2.18
C VAL A 36 7.59 1.11 -1.58
N ILE A 37 7.49 1.34 -0.27
CA ILE A 37 8.24 2.36 0.46
C ILE A 37 9.23 1.67 1.40
N GLN A 38 10.51 2.02 1.26
CA GLN A 38 11.51 1.79 2.29
C GLN A 38 11.34 2.89 3.35
N ALA A 39 10.80 2.53 4.51
CA ALA A 39 10.59 3.49 5.59
C ALA A 39 11.92 3.95 6.19
N ASP A 40 11.94 5.20 6.67
CA ASP A 40 13.12 5.78 7.33
C ASP A 40 13.50 5.02 8.61
N GLU A 41 12.53 4.36 9.25
CA GLU A 41 12.73 3.55 10.43
C GLU A 41 13.24 2.12 10.14
N GLY A 42 13.56 1.79 8.88
CA GLY A 42 14.28 0.56 8.51
C GLY A 42 13.42 -0.62 8.06
N TYR A 43 12.10 -0.50 8.05
CA TYR A 43 11.19 -1.53 7.55
C TYR A 43 10.61 -1.19 6.17
N VAL A 44 9.98 -2.17 5.52
CA VAL A 44 9.30 -1.98 4.23
C VAL A 44 7.79 -2.00 4.43
N VAL A 45 7.10 -1.03 3.82
CA VAL A 45 5.64 -1.01 3.71
C VAL A 45 5.29 -0.90 2.24
N SER A 46 4.30 -1.67 1.80
CA SER A 46 3.72 -1.48 0.48
C SER A 46 2.22 -1.28 0.57
N PHE A 47 1.66 -0.61 -0.43
CA PHE A 47 0.21 -0.49 -0.54
C PHE A 47 -0.22 -0.58 -2.00
N LYS A 48 -1.40 -1.16 -2.20
CA LYS A 48 -2.07 -1.24 -3.49
C LYS A 48 -3.29 -0.33 -3.47
N GLN A 49 -3.36 0.58 -4.41
CA GLN A 49 -4.60 1.28 -4.72
C GLN A 49 -5.32 0.48 -5.78
N ILE A 50 -6.53 0.00 -5.50
CA ILE A 50 -7.27 -0.90 -6.39
C ILE A 50 -8.54 -0.17 -6.83
N ALA A 51 -8.60 0.13 -8.13
CA ALA A 51 -9.77 0.70 -8.77
C ALA A 51 -10.89 -0.34 -8.80
N GLY A 52 -12.14 0.09 -8.72
CA GLY A 52 -13.32 -0.80 -8.72
C GLY A 52 -14.25 -0.53 -9.89
N LEU A 53 -15.40 -1.20 -9.91
CA LEU A 53 -16.40 -1.08 -10.97
C LEU A 53 -16.79 0.37 -11.31
N LEU A 54 -16.97 1.19 -10.28
CA LEU A 54 -17.30 2.61 -10.43
C LEU A 54 -16.05 3.49 -10.58
N ALA A 55 -14.96 3.13 -9.89
CA ALA A 55 -13.68 3.84 -9.92
C ALA A 55 -12.75 3.26 -10.97
N ARG A 56 -12.73 3.82 -12.18
CA ARG A 56 -11.90 3.35 -13.32
C ARG A 56 -10.60 4.11 -13.55
N ARG A 57 -10.14 4.88 -12.56
CA ARG A 57 -8.91 5.65 -12.68
C ARG A 57 -8.24 5.81 -11.35
N ILE A 58 -6.97 5.43 -11.30
CA ILE A 58 -6.05 5.76 -10.22
C ILE A 58 -5.27 7.01 -10.61
N VAL A 59 -5.23 8.00 -9.72
CA VAL A 59 -4.31 9.13 -9.83
C VAL A 59 -3.23 8.93 -8.78
N PHE A 60 -2.00 8.74 -9.24
CA PHE A 60 -0.81 8.64 -8.41
C PHE A 60 0.25 9.56 -9.00
N SER A 61 0.77 10.48 -8.17
CA SER A 61 1.69 11.54 -8.63
C SER A 61 3.17 11.23 -8.40
N PRO A 62 3.58 10.61 -7.27
CA PRO A 62 4.99 10.30 -7.04
C PRO A 62 5.54 9.27 -8.03
N ALA A 63 6.84 9.33 -8.29
CA ALA A 63 7.57 8.33 -9.06
C ALA A 63 8.55 7.57 -8.16
N SER A 64 9.01 6.40 -8.58
CA SER A 64 10.13 5.71 -7.91
C SER A 64 11.32 6.66 -7.75
N GLY A 65 12.00 6.55 -6.61
CA GLY A 65 13.06 7.47 -6.17
C GLY A 65 12.56 8.70 -5.40
N SER A 66 11.25 8.96 -5.37
CA SER A 66 10.70 10.09 -4.60
C SER A 66 10.81 9.84 -3.09
N ARG A 67 11.20 10.88 -2.34
CA ARG A 67 11.07 10.88 -0.89
C ARG A 67 9.65 11.28 -0.50
N LEU A 68 9.05 10.53 0.41
CA LEU A 68 7.69 10.75 0.90
C LEU A 68 7.71 11.08 2.39
N GLU A 69 6.81 11.96 2.81
CA GLU A 69 6.53 12.24 4.21
C GLU A 69 5.26 11.51 4.66
N ARG A 70 5.24 11.04 5.92
CA ARG A 70 4.04 10.43 6.51
C ARG A 70 2.86 11.39 6.40
N GLY A 71 1.73 10.88 5.89
CA GLY A 71 0.52 11.67 5.69
C GLY A 71 0.49 12.52 4.42
N GLN A 72 1.60 12.60 3.67
CA GLN A 72 1.67 13.32 2.40
C GLN A 72 0.59 12.85 1.42
N ARG A 73 -0.01 13.79 0.69
CA ARG A 73 -0.96 13.46 -0.37
C ARG A 73 -0.21 12.98 -1.60
N ILE A 74 -0.39 11.70 -1.94
CA ILE A 74 0.29 11.02 -3.05
C ILE A 74 -0.61 10.77 -4.27
N GLY A 75 -1.91 11.04 -4.13
CA GLY A 75 -2.87 10.70 -5.16
C GLY A 75 -4.29 10.55 -4.61
N MET A 76 -5.15 10.01 -5.47
CA MET A 76 -6.54 9.70 -5.16
C MET A 76 -7.07 8.55 -6.02
N ILE A 77 -8.06 7.86 -5.48
CA ILE A 77 -8.88 6.87 -6.18
C ILE A 77 -10.35 7.23 -5.96
N LYS A 78 -11.18 7.02 -6.99
CA LYS A 78 -12.60 7.41 -6.97
C LYS A 78 -13.46 6.48 -6.08
N PHE A 79 -14.72 6.83 -5.88
CA PHE A 79 -15.67 6.05 -5.08
C PHE A 79 -15.85 4.61 -5.57
N GLY A 80 -16.01 3.67 -4.62
CA GLY A 80 -16.10 2.24 -4.92
C GLY A 80 -14.75 1.58 -5.19
N SER A 81 -13.68 2.10 -4.59
CA SER A 81 -12.31 1.57 -4.67
C SER A 81 -11.86 0.98 -3.34
N ARG A 82 -10.71 0.31 -3.36
CA ARG A 82 -10.10 -0.37 -2.21
C ARG A 82 -8.63 0.01 -2.08
N VAL A 83 -8.11 -0.01 -0.86
CA VAL A 83 -6.67 0.08 -0.60
C VAL A 83 -6.25 -1.10 0.25
N ASP A 84 -5.26 -1.85 -0.24
CA ASP A 84 -4.58 -2.86 0.57
C ASP A 84 -3.27 -2.27 1.08
N VAL A 85 -2.97 -2.46 2.36
CA VAL A 85 -1.72 -2.05 2.99
C VAL A 85 -1.03 -3.31 3.50
N LEU A 86 0.15 -3.59 2.98
CA LEU A 86 0.98 -4.72 3.40
C LEU A 86 2.00 -4.19 4.40
N LEU A 87 2.01 -4.82 5.57
CA LEU A 87 2.85 -4.45 6.70
C LEU A 87 3.86 -5.58 6.95
N PRO A 88 5.00 -5.28 7.61
CA PRO A 88 5.91 -6.30 8.10
C PRO A 88 5.21 -7.33 8.99
N GLY A 89 5.70 -8.57 8.99
CA GLY A 89 5.07 -9.67 9.74
C GLY A 89 5.04 -9.48 11.26
N ASN A 90 5.89 -8.60 11.80
CA ASN A 90 5.93 -8.24 13.22
C ASN A 90 5.01 -7.04 13.58
N ALA A 91 4.21 -6.53 12.64
CA ALA A 91 3.34 -5.39 12.87
C ALA A 91 2.22 -5.72 13.88
N GLN A 92 2.02 -4.84 14.86
CA GLN A 92 0.97 -4.93 15.86
C GLN A 92 -0.23 -4.08 15.42
N LEU A 93 -1.26 -4.75 14.89
CA LEU A 93 -2.47 -4.08 14.41
C LEU A 93 -3.17 -3.29 15.52
N GLN A 94 -3.63 -2.09 15.17
CA GLN A 94 -4.39 -1.18 16.06
C GLN A 94 -5.85 -1.03 15.62
N VAL A 95 -6.27 -1.81 14.62
CA VAL A 95 -7.62 -1.85 14.07
C VAL A 95 -8.09 -3.30 13.98
N LYS A 96 -9.40 -3.49 14.01
CA LYS A 96 -10.06 -4.79 13.80
C LYS A 96 -11.02 -4.75 12.62
N HIS A 97 -11.43 -5.92 12.17
CA HIS A 97 -12.44 -6.04 11.12
C HIS A 97 -13.73 -5.30 11.51
N GLY A 98 -14.25 -4.49 10.58
CA GLY A 98 -15.45 -3.67 10.79
C GLY A 98 -15.18 -2.26 11.32
N ASP A 99 -13.95 -1.93 11.73
CA ASP A 99 -13.62 -0.58 12.15
C ASP A 99 -13.68 0.42 10.97
N HIS A 100 -14.22 1.60 11.25
CA HIS A 100 -14.18 2.71 10.30
C HIS A 100 -12.83 3.44 10.40
N VAL A 101 -12.08 3.46 9.29
CA VAL A 101 -10.76 4.09 9.21
C VAL A 101 -10.80 5.36 8.36
N LYS A 102 -9.98 6.35 8.72
CA LYS A 102 -9.77 7.60 7.98
C LYS A 102 -8.34 7.70 7.46
N GLY A 103 -8.20 7.77 6.13
CA GLY A 103 -6.90 7.81 5.47
C GLY A 103 -6.00 8.95 5.96
N GLY A 104 -4.80 8.59 6.43
CA GLY A 104 -3.79 9.52 6.94
C GLY A 104 -4.01 10.03 8.37
N SER A 105 -4.98 9.47 9.11
CA SER A 105 -5.18 9.82 10.53
C SER A 105 -5.40 8.60 11.42
N THR A 106 -6.11 7.59 10.95
CA THR A 106 -6.23 6.32 11.68
C THR A 106 -4.89 5.58 11.67
N ILE A 107 -4.43 5.16 12.85
CA ILE A 107 -3.27 4.30 13.02
C ILE A 107 -3.70 2.87 12.70
N LEU A 108 -3.10 2.24 11.69
CA LEU A 108 -3.41 0.86 11.30
C LEU A 108 -2.64 -0.15 12.14
N ALA A 109 -1.37 0.14 12.43
CA ALA A 109 -0.48 -0.72 13.19
C ALA A 109 0.68 0.07 13.80
N ASN A 110 1.26 -0.50 14.85
CA ASN A 110 2.58 -0.13 15.36
C ASN A 110 3.59 -1.17 14.91
N ILE A 111 4.74 -0.74 14.41
CA ILE A 111 5.81 -1.65 13.96
C ILE A 111 6.90 -1.63 15.03
N PRO A 112 7.14 -2.75 15.74
CA PRO A 112 8.23 -2.83 16.70
C PRO A 112 9.57 -2.62 15.99
N ARG A 113 10.44 -1.77 16.57
CA ARG A 113 11.86 -1.78 16.19
C ARG A 113 12.45 -3.11 16.65
N THR A 114 12.66 -4.01 15.72
CA THR A 114 13.56 -5.14 15.93
C THR A 114 14.94 -4.66 15.51
N GLU A 115 15.96 -4.83 16.33
CA GLU A 115 17.36 -4.62 15.89
C GLU A 115 17.58 -5.50 14.65
N LEU A 116 17.88 -4.88 13.51
CA LEU A 116 18.06 -5.58 12.25
C LEU A 116 19.38 -6.37 12.30
N ALA A 117 19.28 -7.70 12.25
CA ALA A 117 20.25 -8.46 11.48
C ALA A 117 20.16 -7.99 10.01
N PRO A 118 21.29 -7.89 9.29
CA PRO A 118 21.32 -7.36 7.93
C PRO A 118 20.33 -8.11 7.03
N ALA A 119 19.61 -7.34 6.21
CA ALA A 119 18.57 -7.84 5.32
C ALA A 119 19.18 -8.77 4.25
N ASP A 120 18.92 -10.07 4.37
CA ASP A 120 19.10 -10.99 3.26
C ASP A 120 17.92 -10.85 2.28
N ASP A 121 18.27 -10.71 1.01
CA ASP A 121 17.41 -10.57 -0.17
C ASP A 121 16.43 -11.75 -0.36
N VAL A 122 15.28 -11.78 0.33
CA VAL A 122 14.27 -12.82 0.05
C VAL A 122 12.82 -12.38 0.32
N VAL A 123 12.23 -11.42 -0.43
CA VAL A 123 10.75 -11.42 -0.66
C VAL A 123 10.32 -10.64 -1.94
N LEU A 124 10.98 -10.85 -3.09
CA LEU A 124 10.42 -10.37 -4.38
C LEU A 124 9.86 -11.52 -5.26
N ALA A 125 9.90 -12.76 -4.79
CA ALA A 125 9.56 -13.93 -5.61
C ALA A 125 8.11 -14.43 -5.49
N GLU A 126 7.35 -14.11 -4.43
CA GLU A 126 6.04 -14.75 -4.19
C GLU A 126 4.79 -13.94 -4.57
N LEU A 127 4.93 -12.79 -5.24
CA LEU A 127 3.78 -12.00 -5.70
C LEU A 127 3.58 -12.02 -7.23
N LEU A 128 4.17 -13.00 -7.93
CA LEU A 128 4.05 -13.19 -9.39
C LEU A 128 3.64 -14.63 -9.80
N VAL A 129 2.75 -15.27 -9.04
CA VAL A 129 1.98 -16.43 -9.54
C VAL A 129 0.50 -16.14 -9.37
#